data_AF-A0A920LEK2-F1
#
_entry.id   AF-A0A920LEK2-F1
#
_cell.length_a   1.000
_cell.length_b   1.000
_cell.length_c   1.000
_cell.angle_alpha   90.00
_cell.angle_beta   90.00
_cell.angle_gamma   90.00
#
_symmetry.space_group_name_H-M   'P 1'
#
loop_
_entity.id
_entity.type
_entity.pdbx_description
1 polymer ?
#
loop_
_entity_poly.entity_id
_entity_poly.type
_entity_poly.pdbx_seq_one_letter_code
_entity_poly.pdbx_strand_id
1 'polypeptide(L)'
;MLHSNRIVRIAILILILGIFSAIYTYLGGLSAVVKTDIIQFSVLIIGGIVVCFTAVNQLGGWEQIYIKTPERMHLHLPSDHPTLPWTHLFGLFLLNINYWCVNQTVMQRALAAKSVAQRSSRFIGWWLNKIFDGYNYYYSWNSTLWYFR
;
A
#
# COMPACT_ATOMS: atom_id res chain seq x y z
N MET A 1 13.17 26.04 16.80
CA MET A 1 13.57 27.14 15.89
C MET A 1 12.64 27.34 14.67
N LEU A 2 11.48 26.66 14.58
CA LEU A 2 10.40 26.98 13.63
C LEU A 2 9.07 26.93 14.39
N HIS A 3 8.63 28.10 14.88
CA HIS A 3 7.35 28.48 15.51
C HIS A 3 6.76 27.59 16.64
N SER A 4 6.27 28.22 17.72
CA SER A 4 5.70 27.51 18.88
C SER A 4 4.39 26.77 18.55
N ASN A 5 3.60 27.29 17.61
CA ASN A 5 2.30 26.73 17.23
C ASN A 5 2.43 25.52 16.27
N ARG A 6 1.88 24.37 16.69
CA ARG A 6 1.84 23.10 15.92
C ARG A 6 1.22 23.28 14.52
N ILE A 7 0.13 24.04 14.44
CA ILE A 7 -0.60 24.28 13.19
C ILE A 7 0.27 25.05 12.19
N VAL A 8 0.99 26.08 12.64
CA VAL A 8 1.89 26.87 11.80
C VAL A 8 3.04 26.02 11.28
N ARG A 9 3.60 25.14 12.11
CA ARG A 9 4.66 24.21 11.69
C ARG A 9 4.19 23.25 10.60
N ILE A 10 3.00 22.65 10.77
CA ILE A 10 2.43 21.74 9.76
C ILE A 10 2.11 22.52 8.46
N ALA A 11 1.53 23.71 8.57
CA ALA A 11 1.23 24.54 7.41
C ALA A 11 2.48 24.93 6.62
N ILE A 12 3.56 25.33 7.29
CA ILE A 12 4.84 25.64 6.64
C ILE A 12 5.40 24.40 5.92
N LEU A 13 5.34 23.21 6.54
CA LEU A 13 5.79 21.98 5.90
C LEU A 13 4.96 21.62 4.66
N ILE A 14 3.63 21.74 4.74
CA ILE A 14 2.74 21.48 3.61
C ILE A 14 3.03 22.47 2.46
N LEU A 15 3.22 23.75 2.78
CA LEU A 15 3.52 24.76 1.76
C LEU A 15 4.87 24.52 1.10
N ILE A 16 5.91 24.19 1.86
CA ILE A 16 7.24 23.88 1.31
C ILE A 16 7.17 22.64 0.41
N LEU A 17 6.53 21.57 0.86
CA LEU A 17 6.36 20.34 0.08
C LEU A 17 5.51 20.56 -1.18
N GLY A 18 4.43 21.33 -1.07
CA GLY A 18 3.54 21.65 -2.18
C GLY A 18 4.22 22.50 -3.25
N ILE A 19 4.96 23.54 -2.84
CA ILE A 19 5.72 24.40 -3.77
C ILE A 19 6.82 23.61 -4.44
N PHE A 20 7.60 22.83 -3.67
CA PHE A 20 8.63 21.96 -4.22
C PHE A 20 8.01 20.98 -5.23
N SER A 21 6.84 20.41 -4.91
CA SER A 21 6.09 19.52 -5.79
C SER A 21 5.63 20.15 -7.09
N ALA A 22 5.06 21.34 -7.00
CA ALA A 22 4.62 22.10 -8.16
C ALA A 22 5.81 22.45 -9.08
N ILE A 23 6.93 22.89 -8.52
CA ILE A 23 8.12 23.29 -9.30
C ILE A 23 8.70 22.08 -10.06
N TYR A 24 8.96 20.96 -9.39
CA TYR A 24 9.55 19.81 -10.08
C TYR A 24 8.58 19.20 -11.11
N THR A 25 7.27 19.25 -10.85
CA THR A 25 6.24 18.74 -11.77
C THR A 25 6.12 19.64 -13.01
N TYR A 26 6.15 20.96 -12.82
CA TYR A 26 6.07 21.93 -13.91
C TYR A 26 7.29 21.83 -14.84
N LEU A 27 8.50 21.71 -14.28
CA LEU A 27 9.74 21.65 -15.08
C LEU A 27 9.94 20.31 -15.79
N GLY A 28 9.48 19.20 -15.20
CA GLY A 28 9.75 17.85 -15.70
C GLY A 28 8.59 17.17 -16.44
N GLY A 29 7.38 17.73 -16.34
CA GLY A 29 6.15 17.12 -16.87
C GLY A 29 5.81 15.76 -16.24
N LEU A 30 4.86 15.04 -16.85
CA LEU A 30 4.39 13.73 -16.37
C LEU A 30 5.52 12.68 -16.26
N SER A 31 6.55 12.79 -17.12
CA SER A 31 7.69 11.86 -17.15
C SER A 31 8.58 11.95 -15.92
N ALA A 32 8.82 13.16 -15.41
CA ALA A 32 9.61 13.34 -14.18
C ALA A 32 8.91 12.71 -12.97
N VAL A 33 7.59 12.87 -12.87
CA VAL A 33 6.78 12.26 -11.81
C VAL A 33 6.88 10.74 -11.83
N VAL A 34 6.81 10.12 -13.02
CA VAL A 34 6.95 8.67 -13.15
C VAL A 34 8.35 8.19 -12.75
N LYS A 35 9.41 8.93 -13.14
CA LYS A 35 10.79 8.58 -12.75
C LYS A 35 10.96 8.63 -11.23
N THR A 36 10.40 9.63 -10.57
CA THR A 36 10.46 9.73 -9.10
C THR A 36 9.63 8.64 -8.41
N ASP A 37 8.46 8.27 -8.95
CA ASP A 37 7.61 7.19 -8.42
C ASP A 37 8.37 5.84 -8.44
N ILE A 38 9.09 5.56 -9.53
CA ILE A 38 9.92 4.34 -9.65
C ILE A 38 11.03 4.32 -8.59
N ILE A 39 11.76 5.42 -8.42
CA ILE A 39 12.84 5.50 -7.42
C ILE A 39 12.28 5.30 -6.01
N GLN A 40 11.18 5.97 -5.68
CA GLN A 40 10.53 5.85 -4.38
C GLN A 40 10.04 4.41 -4.12
N PHE A 41 9.45 3.78 -5.13
CA PHE A 41 9.04 2.37 -5.05
C PHE A 41 10.22 1.45 -4.78
N SER A 42 11.34 1.62 -5.49
CA SER A 42 12.55 0.81 -5.27
C SER A 42 13.13 1.00 -3.87
N VAL A 43 13.18 2.24 -3.37
CA VAL A 43 13.65 2.55 -2.01
C VAL A 43 12.77 1.89 -0.96
N LEU A 44 11.44 1.94 -1.12
CA LEU A 44 10.50 1.31 -0.19
C LEU A 44 10.62 -0.21 -0.17
N ILE A 45 10.81 -0.86 -1.32
CA ILE A 45 11.01 -2.31 -1.40
C ILE A 45 12.30 -2.71 -0.69
N ILE A 46 13.41 -2.03 -0.98
CA ILE A 46 14.70 -2.31 -0.35
C ILE A 46 14.61 -2.06 1.16
N GLY A 47 14.01 -0.93 1.58
CA GLY A 47 13.80 -0.60 2.98
C GLY A 47 12.94 -1.65 3.70
N GLY A 48 11.85 -2.10 3.07
CA GLY A 48 10.99 -3.15 3.60
C GLY A 48 11.71 -4.49 3.76
N ILE A 49 12.55 -4.87 2.80
CA ILE A 49 13.37 -6.08 2.88
C ILE A 49 14.38 -5.99 4.03
N VAL A 50 15.10 -4.87 4.13
CA VAL A 50 16.09 -4.64 5.21
C VAL A 50 15.43 -4.66 6.58
N VAL A 51 14.29 -3.97 6.73
CA VAL A 51 13.51 -3.96 7.98
C VAL A 51 13.02 -5.38 8.31
N CYS A 52 12.54 -6.13 7.34
CA CYS A 52 12.10 -7.51 7.55
C CYS A 52 13.25 -8.37 8.07
N PHE A 53 14.40 -8.42 7.39
CA PHE A 53 15.55 -9.22 7.82
C PHE A 53 16.09 -8.80 9.18
N THR A 54 16.19 -7.50 9.45
CA THR A 54 16.66 -7.00 10.75
C THR A 54 15.67 -7.34 11.88
N ALA A 55 14.36 -7.26 11.63
CA ALA A 55 13.34 -7.67 12.58
C ALA A 55 13.41 -9.18 12.88
N VAL A 56 13.54 -10.02 11.86
CA VAL A 56 13.67 -11.48 12.03
C VAL A 56 14.96 -11.84 12.78
N ASN A 57 16.08 -11.19 12.47
CA ASN A 57 17.34 -11.42 13.16
C ASN A 57 17.26 -11.02 14.64
N GLN A 58 16.61 -9.90 14.97
CA GLN A 58 16.38 -9.49 16.36
C GLN A 58 15.43 -10.43 17.12
N LEU A 59 14.47 -11.05 16.42
CA LEU A 59 13.54 -12.02 17.00
C LEU A 59 14.21 -13.36 17.35
N GLY A 60 15.39 -13.65 16.78
CA GLY A 60 16.13 -14.90 16.95
C GLY A 60 15.95 -15.89 15.79
N GLY A 61 15.52 -15.42 14.62
CA GLY A 61 15.34 -16.23 13.41
C GLY A 61 13.89 -16.50 13.04
N TRP A 62 13.68 -17.07 11.85
CA TRP A 62 12.35 -17.33 11.28
C TRP A 62 11.49 -18.27 12.11
N GLU A 63 12.12 -19.23 12.80
CA GLU A 63 11.43 -20.18 13.68
C GLU A 63 10.75 -19.47 14.86
N GLN A 64 11.39 -18.43 15.40
CA GLN A 64 10.88 -17.68 16.54
C GLN A 64 9.60 -16.89 16.19
N ILE A 65 9.35 -16.61 14.91
CA ILE A 65 8.12 -15.94 14.46
C ILE A 65 6.91 -16.85 14.72
N TYR A 66 7.00 -18.12 14.34
CA TYR A 66 5.92 -19.08 14.55
C TYR A 66 5.67 -19.38 16.02
N ILE A 67 6.74 -19.38 16.84
CA ILE A 67 6.63 -19.64 18.27
C ILE A 67 6.05 -18.44 19.02
N LYS A 68 6.45 -17.21 18.66
CA LYS A 68 6.03 -15.99 19.37
C LYS A 68 4.71 -15.41 18.88
N THR A 69 4.27 -15.75 17.67
CA THR A 69 3.02 -15.26 17.08
C THR A 69 2.17 -16.36 16.43
N PRO A 70 1.88 -17.49 17.11
CA PRO A 70 1.10 -18.58 16.55
C PRO A 70 -0.31 -18.15 16.12
N GLU A 71 -0.90 -17.20 16.83
CA GLU A 71 -2.22 -16.64 16.58
C GLU A 71 -2.29 -15.70 15.37
N ARG A 72 -1.18 -15.41 14.69
CA ARG A 72 -1.19 -14.55 13.49
C ARG A 72 -0.75 -15.27 12.21
N MET A 73 -0.39 -16.55 12.32
CA MET A 73 0.07 -17.36 11.19
C MET A 73 -1.06 -18.18 10.55
N HIS A 74 -2.31 -17.95 10.95
CA HIS A 74 -3.47 -18.54 10.30
C HIS A 74 -4.05 -17.61 9.23
N LEU A 75 -4.39 -18.19 8.08
CA LEU A 75 -4.89 -17.46 6.91
C LEU A 75 -6.40 -17.17 7.00
N HIS A 76 -7.13 -17.98 7.76
CA HIS A 76 -8.59 -17.89 7.88
C HIS A 76 -8.94 -17.59 9.33
N LEU A 77 -9.60 -16.47 9.57
CA LEU A 77 -10.21 -16.16 10.85
C LEU A 77 -11.59 -16.82 10.98
N PRO A 78 -12.06 -17.08 12.21
CA PRO A 78 -13.41 -17.58 12.46
C PRO A 78 -14.48 -16.65 11.84
N SER A 79 -15.58 -17.23 11.37
CA SER A 79 -16.67 -16.49 10.69
C SER A 79 -17.37 -15.43 11.56
N ASP A 80 -17.30 -15.60 12.88
CA ASP A 80 -17.90 -14.71 13.89
C ASP A 80 -16.85 -13.80 14.57
N HIS A 81 -15.75 -13.48 13.88
CA HIS A 81 -14.71 -12.63 14.45
C HIS A 81 -15.24 -11.22 14.74
N PRO A 82 -15.07 -10.68 15.96
CA PRO A 82 -15.70 -9.43 16.39
C PRO A 82 -15.29 -8.20 15.55
N THR A 83 -14.12 -8.24 14.90
CA THR A 83 -13.64 -7.15 14.03
C THR A 83 -13.66 -7.50 12.53
N LEU A 84 -13.80 -8.78 12.17
CA LEU A 84 -13.70 -9.25 10.78
C LEU A 84 -14.74 -10.36 10.53
N PRO A 85 -16.04 -10.09 10.72
CA PRO A 85 -17.07 -11.07 10.41
C PRO A 85 -17.11 -11.31 8.91
N TRP A 86 -17.60 -12.49 8.50
CA TRP A 86 -17.59 -12.89 7.08
C TRP A 86 -18.29 -11.88 6.14
N THR A 87 -19.26 -11.11 6.64
CA THR A 87 -19.95 -10.05 5.88
C THR A 87 -19.03 -8.90 5.48
N HIS A 88 -17.97 -8.62 6.26
CA HIS A 88 -16.96 -7.62 5.89
C HIS A 88 -16.18 -8.04 4.64
N LEU A 89 -16.05 -9.34 4.34
CA LEU A 89 -15.41 -9.81 3.12
C LEU A 89 -16.15 -9.32 1.87
N PHE A 90 -17.49 -9.27 1.93
CA PHE A 90 -18.30 -8.75 0.83
C PHE A 90 -18.11 -7.23 0.68
N GLY A 91 -18.07 -6.49 1.79
CA GLY A 91 -17.74 -5.05 1.77
C GLY A 91 -16.35 -4.77 1.21
N LEU A 92 -15.35 -5.58 1.58
CA LEU A 92 -13.99 -5.50 1.07
C LEU A 92 -13.90 -5.80 -0.43
N PHE A 93 -14.70 -6.76 -0.91
CA PHE A 93 -14.79 -7.04 -2.35
C PHE A 93 -15.31 -5.83 -3.13
N LEU A 94 -16.38 -5.18 -2.67
CA LEU A 94 -16.92 -3.98 -3.31
C LEU A 94 -15.96 -2.79 -3.22
N LEU A 95 -15.27 -2.63 -2.08
CA LEU A 95 -14.25 -1.59 -1.92
C LEU A 95 -13.08 -1.79 -2.91
N ASN A 96 -12.68 -3.03 -3.14
CA ASN A 96 -11.69 -3.35 -4.17
C ASN A 96 -12.19 -2.95 -5.56
N ILE A 97 -13.45 -3.24 -5.91
CA ILE A 97 -14.02 -2.80 -7.20
C ILE A 97 -13.97 -1.27 -7.32
N ASN A 98 -14.35 -0.54 -6.27
CA ASN A 98 -14.28 0.93 -6.28
C ASN A 98 -12.83 1.42 -6.50
N TYR A 99 -11.88 0.86 -5.75
CA TYR A 99 -10.48 1.25 -5.87
C TYR A 99 -9.86 0.91 -7.24
N TRP A 100 -10.20 -0.22 -7.85
CA TRP A 100 -9.58 -0.66 -9.10
C TRP A 100 -10.29 -0.12 -10.35
N CYS A 101 -11.62 -0.02 -10.31
CA CYS A 101 -12.43 0.32 -11.48
C CYS A 101 -12.86 1.79 -11.50
N VAL A 102 -13.00 2.43 -10.34
CA VAL A 102 -13.54 3.81 -10.23
C VAL A 102 -12.44 4.83 -9.91
N ASN A 103 -11.29 4.39 -9.37
CA ASN A 103 -10.18 5.28 -9.09
C ASN A 103 -9.52 5.79 -10.39
N GLN A 104 -9.67 7.09 -10.61
CA GLN A 104 -9.19 7.78 -11.81
C GLN A 104 -7.69 7.56 -12.05
N THR A 105 -6.85 7.59 -11.01
CA THR A 105 -5.40 7.45 -11.16
C THR A 105 -5.02 6.05 -11.67
N VAL A 106 -5.72 5.01 -11.20
CA VAL A 106 -5.49 3.62 -11.62
C VAL A 106 -5.99 3.41 -13.05
N MET A 107 -7.20 3.89 -13.33
CA MET A 107 -7.81 3.79 -14.66
C MET A 107 -6.95 4.51 -15.71
N GLN A 108 -6.42 5.70 -15.40
CA GLN A 108 -5.55 6.44 -16.31
C GLN A 108 -4.23 5.70 -16.63
N ARG A 109 -3.64 5.03 -15.65
CA ARG A 109 -2.45 4.18 -15.87
C ARG A 109 -2.76 2.98 -16.75
N ALA A 110 -3.92 2.35 -16.56
CA ALA A 110 -4.39 1.29 -17.44
C ALA A 110 -4.63 1.82 -18.87
N LEU A 111 -5.27 3.00 -18.99
CA LEU A 111 -5.60 3.61 -20.27
C LEU A 111 -4.39 4.19 -21.04
N ALA A 112 -3.20 4.21 -20.46
CA ALA A 112 -1.97 4.65 -21.14
C ALA A 112 -1.27 3.54 -21.96
N ALA A 113 -1.74 2.28 -21.91
CA ALA A 113 -1.10 1.16 -22.61
C ALA A 113 -1.30 1.19 -24.15
N LYS A 114 -0.25 0.98 -24.95
CA LYS A 114 -0.27 1.18 -26.43
C LYS A 114 -1.27 0.33 -27.25
N SER A 115 -1.81 -0.78 -26.72
CA SER A 115 -2.76 -1.66 -27.45
C SER A 115 -3.90 -2.11 -26.54
N VAL A 116 -5.14 -2.15 -27.06
CA VAL A 116 -6.36 -2.53 -26.31
C VAL A 116 -6.31 -3.99 -25.85
N ALA A 117 -5.84 -4.91 -26.69
CA ALA A 117 -5.69 -6.33 -26.34
C ALA A 117 -4.62 -6.54 -25.24
N GLN A 118 -3.55 -5.75 -25.27
CA GLN A 118 -2.51 -5.79 -24.24
C GLN A 118 -2.94 -5.08 -22.95
N ARG A 119 -3.85 -4.10 -23.06
CA ARG A 119 -4.45 -3.37 -21.94
C ARG A 119 -5.42 -4.25 -21.15
N SER A 120 -6.35 -4.92 -21.83
CA SER A 120 -7.34 -5.79 -21.21
C SER A 120 -6.71 -7.05 -20.61
N SER A 121 -5.76 -7.69 -21.30
CA SER A 121 -5.10 -8.90 -20.78
C SER A 121 -4.20 -8.62 -19.58
N ARG A 122 -3.46 -7.50 -19.57
CA ARG A 122 -2.66 -7.08 -18.41
C ARG A 122 -3.52 -6.67 -17.22
N PHE A 123 -4.62 -5.96 -17.45
CA PHE A 123 -5.51 -5.53 -16.37
C PHE A 123 -6.25 -6.73 -15.76
N ILE A 124 -6.82 -7.62 -16.58
CA ILE A 124 -7.54 -8.82 -16.11
C ILE A 124 -6.59 -9.80 -15.43
N GLY A 125 -5.42 -10.08 -16.02
CA GLY A 125 -4.43 -10.97 -15.42
C GLY A 125 -3.92 -10.45 -14.08
N TRP A 126 -3.68 -9.15 -13.97
CA TRP A 126 -3.21 -8.53 -12.73
C TRP A 126 -4.31 -8.40 -11.67
N TRP A 127 -5.56 -8.13 -12.07
CA TRP A 127 -6.72 -8.05 -11.20
C TRP A 127 -7.11 -9.42 -10.63
N LEU A 128 -7.11 -10.47 -11.45
CA LEU A 128 -7.36 -11.83 -11.01
C LEU A 128 -6.30 -12.28 -10.00
N ASN A 129 -5.01 -12.08 -10.31
CA ASN A 129 -3.92 -12.44 -9.39
C ASN A 129 -4.05 -11.72 -8.03
N LYS A 130 -4.42 -10.43 -8.05
CA LYS A 130 -4.63 -9.64 -6.83
C LYS A 130 -5.91 -9.91 -6.05
N ILE A 131 -6.97 -10.43 -6.65
CA ILE A 131 -8.15 -10.87 -5.90
C ILE A 131 -7.81 -12.11 -5.07
N PHE A 132 -7.08 -13.05 -5.66
CA PHE A 132 -6.63 -14.25 -4.94
C PHE A 132 -5.57 -13.91 -3.89
N ASP A 133 -4.67 -12.95 -4.15
CA ASP A 133 -3.69 -12.49 -3.17
C ASP A 133 -4.27 -11.57 -2.09
N GLY A 134 -5.29 -10.75 -2.41
CA GLY A 134 -5.89 -9.77 -1.50
C GLY A 134 -6.50 -10.39 -0.24
N TYR A 135 -6.86 -11.68 -0.32
CA TYR A 135 -7.30 -12.46 0.83
C TYR A 135 -6.18 -12.68 1.85
N ASN A 136 -4.93 -12.83 1.39
CA ASN A 136 -3.78 -13.13 2.25
C ASN A 136 -3.16 -11.87 2.89
N TYR A 137 -3.23 -10.73 2.21
CA TYR A 137 -2.61 -9.48 2.68
C TYR A 137 -3.41 -8.76 3.78
N TYR A 138 -4.74 -8.89 3.82
CA TYR A 138 -5.57 -8.12 4.75
C TYR A 138 -5.52 -8.65 6.19
N TYR A 139 -5.38 -9.96 6.40
CA TYR A 139 -5.18 -10.54 7.74
C TYR A 139 -3.84 -10.09 8.37
N SER A 140 -2.82 -9.86 7.55
CA SER A 140 -1.52 -9.34 7.99
C SER A 140 -1.57 -7.83 8.33
N TRP A 141 -2.16 -7.00 7.46
CA TRP A 141 -2.18 -5.54 7.61
C TRP A 141 -3.10 -5.04 8.72
N ASN A 142 -4.28 -5.64 8.91
CA ASN A 142 -5.22 -5.19 9.94
C ASN A 142 -4.62 -5.41 11.34
N SER A 143 -3.87 -6.49 11.52
CA SER A 143 -3.18 -6.81 12.76
C SER A 143 -2.05 -5.81 13.13
N THR A 144 -1.50 -5.08 12.14
CA THR A 144 -0.43 -4.10 12.32
C THR A 144 -0.97 -2.70 12.64
N LEU A 145 -2.12 -2.31 12.09
CA LEU A 145 -2.73 -1.00 12.30
C LEU A 145 -3.37 -0.84 13.69
N TRP A 146 -3.78 -1.93 14.36
CA TRP A 146 -4.28 -1.89 15.73
C TRP A 146 -3.19 -1.73 16.80
N TYR A 147 -1.92 -1.98 16.50
CA TYR A 147 -0.80 -1.74 17.42
C TYR A 147 -0.31 -0.28 17.45
N PHE A 148 -0.71 0.52 16.46
CA PHE A 148 -0.35 1.94 16.35
C PHE A 148 -1.49 2.89 16.75
N ARG A 149 -2.50 2.39 17.47
CA ARG A 149 -3.52 3.21 18.13
C ARG A 149 -3.43 3.09 19.64
#